data_AF-A0A914CQ65-F1
#
_entry.id   AF-A0A914CQ65-F1
#
_cell.length_a   1.000
_cell.length_b   1.000
_cell.length_c   1.000
_cell.angle_alpha   90.00
_cell.angle_beta   90.00
_cell.angle_gamma   90.00
#
_symmetry.space_group_name_H-M   'P 1'
#
loop_
_entity.id
_entity.type
_entity.pdbx_description
1 polymer ?
#
loop_
_entity_poly.entity_id
_entity_poly.type
_entity_poly.pdbx_seq_one_letter_code
_entity_poly.pdbx_strand_id
1 'polypeptide(L)'
;MTAYIDAHRLVLQGLNERKLFKLMDVSDTEFIQFLQKIGLLNSKKTCDGCGEQMFDRWRKKRNDRYRIWRCYKHGCKKEKGFFVGTFFEGAKLEPKQVFWILYKWSRGYTKQKDLIFESTRESGKREGKSLSSSTIVDWLNFCRDIAAIWCSSYNSKIGGPAKIVEIDETVITKRKYNRGRLVKEQIWLFGGVERGGTACFLVMLVDYNGNSLPRNAATLLPIIQRYVIPGSTIMSDCWPAYGGIQNLPEAYQYLKVNHTYNFVDPDTGAHTQTIESTWQKLKQKHKERYGTNRKLFGTYIVEFLFRRKFNGPDMLYHMCQFITKHYPVEIDERMITVPKENAEADVPNQSLGFLEDLDFDPNNPEHVEDVMEHLEDDSFEFMDVDEFFADDYQVEEFNFENLYE
;
A
#
# COMPACT_ATOMS: atom_id res chain seq x y z
N MET A 1 -17.57 1.18 11.18
CA MET A 1 -16.59 0.65 10.20
C MET A 1 -15.17 0.65 10.75
N THR A 2 -14.58 1.79 11.17
CA THR A 2 -13.22 1.78 11.78
C THR A 2 -13.13 0.87 13.01
N ALA A 3 -14.07 1.00 13.96
CA ALA A 3 -14.16 0.12 15.13
C ALA A 3 -14.42 -1.38 14.79
N TYR A 4 -14.87 -1.68 13.58
CA TYR A 4 -15.19 -3.05 13.14
C TYR A 4 -13.94 -3.82 12.71
N ILE A 5 -13.00 -3.15 12.05
CA ILE A 5 -11.71 -3.75 11.66
C ILE A 5 -10.76 -3.84 12.84
N ASP A 6 -10.89 -2.92 13.80
CA ASP A 6 -10.11 -2.97 15.03
C ASP A 6 -10.39 -4.27 15.82
N ALA A 7 -11.64 -4.76 15.82
CA ALA A 7 -12.00 -6.05 16.40
C ALA A 7 -11.33 -7.26 15.70
N HIS A 8 -10.89 -7.09 14.44
CA HIS A 8 -10.20 -8.12 13.67
C HIS A 8 -8.72 -7.79 13.41
N ARG A 9 -8.20 -6.75 14.07
CA ARG A 9 -6.80 -6.33 13.97
C ARG A 9 -5.86 -7.46 14.32
N LEU A 10 -6.08 -8.11 15.47
CA LEU A 10 -5.22 -9.21 15.94
C LEU A 10 -5.20 -10.40 14.96
N VAL A 11 -6.34 -10.71 14.34
CA VAL A 11 -6.44 -11.79 13.34
C VAL A 11 -5.60 -11.46 12.10
N LEU A 12 -5.70 -10.22 11.59
CA LEU A 12 -4.95 -9.79 10.40
C LEU A 12 -3.45 -9.62 10.69
N GLN A 13 -3.07 -9.09 11.85
CA GLN A 13 -1.68 -8.97 12.29
C GLN A 13 -1.01 -10.33 12.47
N GLY A 14 -1.72 -11.28 13.07
CA GLY A 14 -1.23 -12.62 13.35
C GLY A 14 -1.23 -13.55 12.14
N LEU A 15 -1.69 -13.10 10.96
CA LEU A 15 -1.76 -13.91 9.75
C LEU A 15 -0.36 -14.04 9.12
N ASN A 16 0.25 -15.21 9.25
CA ASN A 16 1.48 -15.60 8.56
C ASN A 16 1.18 -16.54 7.39
N GLU A 17 2.21 -16.97 6.64
CA GLU A 17 2.00 -17.81 5.44
C GLU A 17 1.31 -19.14 5.76
N ARG A 18 1.64 -19.76 6.89
CA ARG A 18 1.01 -21.03 7.33
C ARG A 18 -0.47 -20.83 7.62
N LYS A 19 -0.84 -19.75 8.32
CA LYS A 19 -2.24 -19.43 8.62
C LYS A 19 -3.00 -19.00 7.36
N LEU A 20 -2.36 -18.27 6.44
CA LEU A 20 -2.94 -17.98 5.12
C LEU A 20 -3.23 -19.27 4.37
N PHE A 21 -2.30 -20.22 4.33
CA PHE A 21 -2.51 -21.49 3.65
C PHE A 21 -3.73 -22.24 4.19
N LYS A 22 -3.83 -22.36 5.52
CA LYS A 22 -5.02 -22.93 6.19
C LYS A 22 -6.29 -22.19 5.82
N LEU A 23 -6.29 -20.86 5.87
CA LEU A 23 -7.42 -20.02 5.50
C LEU A 23 -7.81 -20.19 4.03
N MET A 24 -6.86 -20.46 3.15
CA MET A 24 -7.12 -20.65 1.73
C MET A 24 -7.71 -22.05 1.44
N ASP A 25 -7.51 -23.03 2.32
CA ASP A 25 -8.00 -24.42 2.20
C ASP A 25 -9.43 -24.63 2.74
N VAL A 26 -9.98 -23.67 3.51
CA VAL A 26 -11.37 -23.73 3.97
C VAL A 26 -12.34 -23.69 2.78
N SER A 27 -13.61 -24.08 2.99
CA SER A 27 -14.62 -24.00 1.94
C SER A 27 -14.86 -22.55 1.49
N ASP A 28 -15.34 -22.36 0.26
CA ASP A 28 -15.63 -21.01 -0.24
C ASP A 28 -16.69 -20.29 0.60
N THR A 29 -17.59 -21.04 1.23
CA THR A 29 -18.59 -20.46 2.15
C THR A 29 -17.93 -19.92 3.40
N GLU A 30 -17.04 -20.69 4.04
CA GLU A 30 -16.27 -20.24 5.22
C GLU A 30 -15.36 -19.07 4.88
N PHE A 31 -14.72 -19.08 3.71
CA PHE A 31 -13.87 -17.98 3.27
C PHE A 31 -14.66 -16.69 3.03
N ILE A 32 -15.85 -16.77 2.43
CA ILE A 32 -16.74 -15.61 2.29
C ILE A 32 -17.18 -15.08 3.66
N GLN A 33 -17.53 -15.97 4.60
CA GLN A 33 -17.87 -15.56 5.96
C GLN A 33 -16.69 -14.86 6.65
N PHE A 34 -15.46 -15.34 6.46
CA PHE A 34 -14.26 -14.65 6.92
C PHE A 34 -14.15 -13.23 6.32
N LEU A 35 -14.30 -13.08 5.00
CA LEU A 35 -14.25 -11.77 4.35
C LEU A 35 -15.36 -10.82 4.82
N GLN A 36 -16.55 -11.34 5.07
CA GLN A 36 -17.66 -10.58 5.68
C GLN A 36 -17.31 -10.16 7.11
N LYS A 37 -16.73 -11.07 7.90
CA LYS A 37 -16.28 -10.81 9.28
C LYS A 37 -15.23 -9.70 9.31
N ILE A 38 -14.25 -9.68 8.40
CA ILE A 38 -13.25 -8.59 8.34
C ILE A 38 -13.73 -7.34 7.58
N GLY A 39 -14.96 -7.35 7.06
CA GLY A 39 -15.62 -6.16 6.51
C GLY A 39 -15.25 -5.87 5.06
N LEU A 40 -14.64 -6.84 4.39
CA LEU A 40 -14.29 -6.75 2.98
C LEU A 40 -15.47 -7.10 2.07
N LEU A 41 -16.51 -7.76 2.60
CA LEU A 41 -17.73 -8.11 1.89
C LEU A 41 -18.99 -7.73 2.68
N ASN A 42 -20.07 -7.46 1.96
CA ASN A 42 -21.40 -7.26 2.54
C ASN A 42 -21.89 -8.55 3.23
N SER A 43 -22.30 -8.48 4.49
CA SER A 43 -23.01 -9.59 5.17
C SER A 43 -24.54 -9.46 5.10
N LYS A 44 -25.04 -8.25 4.86
CA LYS A 44 -26.42 -7.97 4.47
C LYS A 44 -26.45 -7.03 3.28
N LYS A 45 -27.58 -6.88 2.60
CA LYS A 45 -27.72 -5.92 1.50
C LYS A 45 -29.12 -5.31 1.48
N THR A 46 -29.20 -4.01 1.29
CA THR A 46 -30.46 -3.27 1.25
C THR A 46 -30.88 -2.99 -0.19
N CYS A 47 -32.16 -3.19 -0.48
CA CYS A 47 -32.71 -2.95 -1.80
C CYS A 47 -32.87 -1.45 -2.06
N ASP A 48 -32.18 -0.92 -3.08
CA ASP A 48 -32.27 0.49 -3.49
C ASP A 48 -33.64 0.93 -4.02
N GLY A 49 -34.53 -0.01 -4.35
CA GLY A 49 -35.86 0.30 -4.88
C GLY A 49 -36.94 0.41 -3.82
N CYS A 50 -36.85 -0.40 -2.76
CA CYS A 50 -37.94 -0.53 -1.80
C CYS A 50 -37.50 -0.51 -0.33
N GLY A 51 -36.20 -0.37 -0.06
CA GLY A 51 -35.63 -0.31 1.28
C GLY A 51 -35.55 -1.64 2.02
N GLU A 52 -36.14 -2.72 1.50
CA GLU A 52 -36.14 -4.03 2.17
C GLU A 52 -34.79 -4.74 2.08
N GLN A 53 -34.51 -5.60 3.06
CA GLN A 53 -33.36 -6.48 3.03
C GLN A 53 -33.45 -7.46 1.85
N MET A 54 -32.33 -7.61 1.14
CA MET A 54 -32.13 -8.58 0.09
C MET A 54 -31.50 -9.85 0.66
N PHE A 55 -31.76 -10.98 0.00
CA PHE A 55 -31.25 -12.29 0.41
C PHE A 55 -30.27 -12.81 -0.62
N ASP A 56 -29.17 -13.38 -0.13
CA ASP A 56 -28.19 -14.08 -0.96
C ASP A 56 -28.80 -15.35 -1.55
N ARG A 57 -28.53 -15.59 -2.83
CA ARG A 57 -29.02 -16.74 -3.58
C ARG A 57 -28.02 -17.13 -4.66
N TRP A 58 -27.87 -18.44 -4.86
CA TRP A 58 -27.24 -18.99 -6.06
C TRP A 58 -28.17 -18.93 -7.28
N ARG A 59 -27.60 -18.53 -8.42
CA ARG A 59 -28.24 -18.57 -9.73
C ARG A 59 -27.37 -19.35 -10.71
N LYS A 60 -28.01 -20.13 -11.58
CA LYS A 60 -27.33 -20.86 -12.66
C LYS A 60 -27.14 -19.95 -13.87
N LYS A 61 -25.97 -20.03 -14.51
CA LYS A 61 -25.68 -19.47 -15.83
C LYS A 61 -24.94 -20.52 -16.64
N ARG A 62 -25.62 -21.11 -17.63
CA ARG A 62 -25.08 -22.24 -18.42
C ARG A 62 -24.58 -23.36 -17.48
N ASN A 63 -23.29 -23.67 -17.53
CA ASN A 63 -22.65 -24.71 -16.71
C ASN A 63 -22.08 -24.18 -15.38
N ASP A 64 -22.31 -22.91 -15.06
CA ASP A 64 -21.73 -22.24 -13.90
C ASP A 64 -22.81 -21.73 -12.93
N ARG A 65 -22.42 -21.41 -11.69
CA ARG A 65 -23.28 -20.81 -10.67
C ARG A 65 -22.63 -19.57 -10.08
N TYR A 66 -23.42 -18.53 -9.89
CA TYR A 66 -22.98 -17.27 -9.31
C TYR A 66 -23.95 -16.82 -8.22
N ARG A 67 -23.45 -16.05 -7.26
CA ARG A 67 -24.25 -15.50 -6.16
C ARG A 67 -24.83 -14.14 -6.55
N ILE A 68 -26.05 -13.89 -6.08
CA ILE A 68 -26.74 -12.62 -6.24
C ILE A 68 -27.45 -12.24 -4.94
N TRP A 69 -27.65 -10.94 -4.72
CA TRP A 69 -28.62 -10.42 -3.77
C TRP A 69 -29.97 -10.28 -4.48
N ARG A 70 -31.05 -10.85 -3.91
CA ARG A 70 -32.41 -10.75 -4.46
C ARG A 70 -33.39 -10.17 -3.46
N CYS A 71 -34.16 -9.19 -3.90
CA CYS A 71 -35.29 -8.64 -3.15
C CYS A 71 -36.55 -9.49 -3.40
N TYR A 72 -37.20 -9.93 -2.32
CA TYR A 72 -38.44 -10.70 -2.39
C TYR A 72 -39.69 -9.88 -2.06
N LYS A 73 -39.56 -8.58 -1.78
CA LYS A 73 -40.73 -7.70 -1.58
C LYS A 73 -41.64 -7.80 -2.80
N HIS A 74 -42.92 -8.04 -2.54
CA HIS A 74 -43.93 -8.09 -3.59
C HIS A 74 -43.87 -6.81 -4.44
N GLY A 75 -43.77 -6.97 -5.76
CA GLY A 75 -43.66 -5.87 -6.71
C GLY A 75 -42.23 -5.32 -6.97
N CYS A 76 -41.22 -5.60 -6.14
CA CYS A 76 -39.87 -5.03 -6.32
C CYS A 76 -38.94 -5.90 -7.20
N LYS A 77 -38.87 -7.21 -6.95
CA LYS A 77 -38.09 -8.24 -7.72
C LYS A 77 -36.65 -7.87 -8.15
N LYS A 78 -36.05 -6.79 -7.62
CA LYS A 78 -34.71 -6.33 -7.99
C LYS A 78 -33.63 -7.34 -7.59
N GLU A 79 -32.55 -7.36 -8.37
CA GLU A 79 -31.38 -8.21 -8.17
C GLU A 79 -30.11 -7.38 -8.25
N LYS A 80 -29.08 -7.76 -7.51
CA LYS A 80 -27.73 -7.21 -7.62
C LYS A 80 -26.68 -8.31 -7.55
N GLY A 81 -25.50 -8.09 -8.14
CA GLY A 81 -24.36 -9.00 -8.00
C GLY A 81 -23.94 -9.12 -6.54
N PHE A 82 -23.43 -10.28 -6.13
CA PHE A 82 -23.06 -10.53 -4.73
C PHE A 82 -21.96 -9.57 -4.22
N PHE A 83 -20.98 -9.27 -5.06
CA PHE A 83 -19.84 -8.40 -4.75
C PHE A 83 -20.11 -6.90 -4.98
N VAL A 84 -21.34 -6.51 -5.33
CA VAL A 84 -21.69 -5.11 -5.64
C VAL A 84 -21.38 -4.16 -4.45
N GLY A 85 -20.73 -3.05 -4.73
CA GLY A 85 -20.28 -2.06 -3.75
C GLY A 85 -19.18 -2.55 -2.81
N THR A 86 -18.37 -3.53 -3.24
CA THR A 86 -17.22 -4.03 -2.47
C THR A 86 -15.94 -3.92 -3.31
N PHE A 87 -14.78 -4.08 -2.67
CA PHE A 87 -13.48 -4.16 -3.37
C PHE A 87 -13.39 -5.31 -4.39
N PHE A 88 -14.30 -6.29 -4.32
CA PHE A 88 -14.36 -7.44 -5.22
C PHE A 88 -15.33 -7.22 -6.39
N GLU A 89 -15.99 -6.05 -6.46
CA GLU A 89 -16.91 -5.76 -7.56
C GLU A 89 -16.17 -5.76 -8.91
N GLY A 90 -16.73 -6.46 -9.91
CA GLY A 90 -16.12 -6.56 -11.24
C GLY A 90 -14.87 -7.45 -11.32
N ALA A 91 -14.40 -7.99 -10.20
CA ALA A 91 -13.27 -8.90 -10.17
C ALA A 91 -13.56 -10.17 -11.00
N LYS A 92 -12.63 -10.50 -11.91
CA LYS A 92 -12.62 -11.78 -12.63
C LYS A 92 -11.93 -12.90 -11.85
N LEU A 93 -11.31 -12.56 -10.72
CA LEU A 93 -10.64 -13.49 -9.83
C LEU A 93 -11.57 -13.96 -8.72
N GLU A 94 -11.30 -15.16 -8.24
CA GLU A 94 -11.96 -15.66 -7.03
C GLU A 94 -11.54 -14.83 -5.81
N PRO A 95 -12.42 -14.66 -4.80
CA PRO A 95 -12.10 -13.89 -3.60
C PRO A 95 -10.83 -14.37 -2.88
N LYS A 96 -10.56 -15.68 -2.89
CA LYS A 96 -9.33 -16.28 -2.36
C LYS A 96 -8.08 -15.74 -3.06
N GLN A 97 -8.10 -15.70 -4.39
CA GLN A 97 -6.98 -15.19 -5.19
C GLN A 97 -6.75 -13.69 -4.94
N VAL A 98 -7.81 -12.90 -4.87
CA VAL A 98 -7.71 -11.46 -4.56
C VAL A 98 -7.09 -11.23 -3.18
N PHE A 99 -7.59 -11.94 -2.17
CA PHE A 99 -7.06 -11.83 -0.80
C PHE A 99 -5.61 -12.30 -0.70
N TRP A 100 -5.24 -13.34 -1.44
CA TRP A 100 -3.86 -13.78 -1.54
C TRP A 100 -2.94 -12.71 -2.12
N ILE A 101 -3.35 -12.02 -3.19
CA ILE A 101 -2.57 -10.90 -3.76
C ILE A 101 -2.44 -9.77 -2.72
N LEU A 102 -3.51 -9.42 -2.01
CA LEU A 102 -3.46 -8.42 -0.93
C LEU A 102 -2.45 -8.82 0.15
N TYR A 103 -2.49 -10.08 0.59
CA TYR A 103 -1.53 -10.61 1.55
C TYR A 103 -0.10 -10.50 1.02
N LYS A 104 0.18 -10.99 -0.19
CA LYS A 104 1.53 -10.98 -0.75
C LYS A 104 2.06 -9.57 -0.97
N TRP A 105 1.23 -8.66 -1.48
CA TRP A 105 1.58 -7.25 -1.58
C TRP A 105 1.88 -6.65 -0.20
N SER A 106 1.09 -6.98 0.83
CA SER A 106 1.33 -6.53 2.20
C SER A 106 2.68 -6.99 2.77
N ARG A 107 3.16 -8.16 2.33
CA ARG A 107 4.47 -8.71 2.72
C ARG A 107 5.62 -8.24 1.83
N GLY A 108 5.37 -7.36 0.86
CA GLY A 108 6.40 -6.76 0.00
C GLY A 108 6.68 -7.51 -1.30
N TYR A 109 5.94 -8.60 -1.56
CA TYR A 109 5.98 -9.31 -2.84
C TYR A 109 5.25 -8.47 -3.89
N THR A 110 6.04 -7.72 -4.66
CA THR A 110 5.52 -6.77 -5.67
C THR A 110 6.12 -6.99 -7.04
N LYS A 111 6.95 -8.02 -7.18
CA LYS A 111 7.53 -8.44 -8.44
C LYS A 111 6.54 -9.37 -9.13
N GLN A 112 6.15 -8.98 -10.33
CA GLN A 112 5.19 -9.73 -11.14
C GLN A 112 5.64 -11.17 -11.39
N LYS A 113 6.92 -11.40 -11.74
CA LYS A 113 7.46 -12.73 -12.02
C LYS A 113 7.33 -13.67 -10.81
N ASP A 114 7.66 -13.17 -9.62
CA ASP A 114 7.59 -13.93 -8.38
C ASP A 114 6.15 -14.33 -8.06
N LEU A 115 5.20 -13.39 -8.22
CA LEU A 115 3.78 -13.66 -7.99
C LEU A 115 3.18 -14.63 -9.03
N ILE A 116 3.61 -14.57 -10.29
CA ILE A 116 3.21 -15.57 -11.30
C ILE A 116 3.70 -16.95 -10.87
N PHE A 117 4.97 -17.06 -10.48
CA PHE A 117 5.57 -18.33 -10.05
C PHE A 117 4.87 -18.89 -8.81
N GLU A 118 4.63 -18.08 -7.79
CA GLU A 118 3.92 -18.52 -6.59
C GLU A 118 2.47 -18.91 -6.88
N SER A 119 1.74 -18.11 -7.67
CA SER A 119 0.37 -18.45 -8.06
C SER A 119 0.30 -19.78 -8.82
N THR A 120 1.34 -20.12 -9.60
CA THR A 120 1.46 -21.40 -10.29
C THR A 120 1.63 -22.55 -9.30
N ARG A 121 2.48 -22.37 -8.27
CA ARG A 121 2.69 -23.38 -7.22
C ARG A 121 1.44 -23.62 -6.38
N GLU A 122 0.67 -22.58 -6.09
CA GLU A 122 -0.60 -22.70 -5.38
C GLU A 122 -1.68 -23.35 -6.25
N SER A 123 -1.76 -22.96 -7.52
CA SER A 123 -2.72 -23.49 -8.48
C SER A 123 -2.46 -24.96 -8.83
N GLY A 124 -1.19 -25.36 -8.95
CA GLY A 124 -0.79 -26.75 -9.17
C GLY A 124 -1.19 -27.71 -8.04
N LYS A 125 -1.53 -27.19 -6.85
CA LYS A 125 -2.12 -27.98 -5.76
C LYS A 125 -3.66 -28.05 -5.80
N ARG A 126 -4.32 -27.24 -6.62
CA ARG A 126 -5.79 -27.02 -6.61
C ARG A 126 -6.45 -27.12 -7.99
N GLU A 127 -5.79 -27.75 -8.97
CA GLU A 127 -6.25 -27.81 -10.37
C GLU A 127 -6.52 -26.42 -11.01
N GLY A 128 -5.95 -25.35 -10.42
CA GLY A 128 -6.16 -23.98 -10.85
C GLY A 128 -5.28 -23.59 -12.04
N LYS A 129 -5.64 -22.52 -12.72
CA LYS A 129 -4.78 -21.87 -13.73
C LYS A 129 -3.96 -20.77 -13.08
N SER A 130 -2.67 -20.74 -13.38
CA SER A 130 -1.76 -19.65 -13.00
C SER A 130 -2.33 -18.28 -13.40
N LEU A 131 -2.12 -17.27 -12.56
CA LEU A 131 -2.60 -15.92 -12.81
C LEU A 131 -1.81 -15.30 -13.97
N SER A 132 -2.50 -14.58 -14.86
CA SER A 132 -1.83 -13.91 -15.96
C SER A 132 -0.99 -12.72 -15.46
N SER A 133 0.03 -12.41 -16.25
CA SER A 133 0.90 -11.25 -16.07
C SER A 133 0.11 -9.94 -15.97
N SER A 134 -0.84 -9.70 -16.87
CA SER A 134 -1.69 -8.50 -16.84
C SER A 134 -2.54 -8.43 -15.59
N THR A 135 -3.20 -9.52 -15.21
CA THR A 135 -4.06 -9.55 -14.02
C THR A 135 -3.28 -9.26 -12.74
N ILE A 136 -2.07 -9.81 -12.57
CA ILE A 136 -1.24 -9.47 -11.40
C ILE A 136 -0.90 -7.98 -11.39
N VAL A 137 -0.53 -7.39 -12.53
CA VAL A 137 -0.21 -5.96 -12.60
C VAL A 137 -1.42 -5.11 -12.22
N ASP A 138 -2.61 -5.44 -12.72
CA ASP A 138 -3.85 -4.73 -12.42
C ASP A 138 -4.14 -4.76 -10.91
N TRP A 139 -4.02 -5.93 -10.26
CA TRP A 139 -4.22 -6.03 -8.82
C TRP A 139 -3.13 -5.36 -7.97
N LEU A 140 -1.88 -5.34 -8.44
CA LEU A 140 -0.84 -4.53 -7.81
C LEU A 140 -1.13 -3.03 -7.94
N ASN A 141 -1.74 -2.58 -9.05
CA ASN A 141 -2.21 -1.21 -9.21
C ASN A 141 -3.38 -0.92 -8.26
N PHE A 142 -4.38 -1.80 -8.15
CA PHE A 142 -5.47 -1.63 -7.17
C PHE A 142 -4.93 -1.52 -5.73
N CYS A 143 -3.89 -2.29 -5.36
CA CYS A 143 -3.24 -2.13 -4.06
C CYS A 143 -2.60 -0.74 -3.89
N ARG A 144 -1.98 -0.20 -4.95
CA ARG A 144 -1.43 1.16 -4.95
C ARG A 144 -2.51 2.22 -4.89
N ASP A 145 -3.67 2.00 -5.48
CA ASP A 145 -4.81 2.93 -5.39
C ASP A 145 -5.31 3.04 -3.95
N ILE A 146 -5.37 1.92 -3.21
CA ILE A 146 -5.65 1.92 -1.77
C ILE A 146 -4.60 2.73 -1.00
N ALA A 147 -3.32 2.54 -1.31
CA ALA A 147 -2.25 3.35 -0.71
C ALA A 147 -2.38 4.85 -1.07
N ALA A 148 -2.85 5.17 -2.28
CA ALA A 148 -3.10 6.54 -2.73
C ALA A 148 -4.25 7.18 -1.97
N ILE A 149 -5.35 6.45 -1.72
CA ILE A 149 -6.47 6.93 -0.89
C ILE A 149 -5.98 7.29 0.52
N TRP A 150 -5.12 6.47 1.13
CA TRP A 150 -4.48 6.85 2.38
C TRP A 150 -3.67 8.13 2.22
N CYS A 151 -2.78 8.19 1.23
CA CYS A 151 -1.86 9.31 1.01
C CYS A 151 -2.62 10.63 0.80
N SER A 152 -3.72 10.62 0.04
CA SER A 152 -4.58 11.80 -0.16
C SER A 152 -5.29 12.24 1.11
N SER A 153 -5.58 11.31 2.02
CA SER A 153 -6.10 11.65 3.36
C SER A 153 -4.99 12.03 4.36
N TYR A 154 -3.72 11.81 4.00
CA TYR A 154 -2.57 12.04 4.85
C TYR A 154 -1.99 13.44 4.62
N ASN A 155 -2.53 14.43 5.34
CA ASN A 155 -2.06 15.82 5.27
C ASN A 155 -1.24 16.23 6.51
N SER A 156 -0.40 15.34 7.04
CA SER A 156 0.40 15.66 8.22
C SER A 156 1.73 16.26 7.82
N LYS A 157 1.94 17.54 8.16
CA LYS A 157 3.28 18.13 8.19
C LYS A 157 4.18 17.33 9.15
N ILE A 158 5.47 17.30 8.88
CA ILE A 158 6.47 16.60 9.71
C ILE A 158 7.30 17.58 10.55
N GLY A 159 7.94 17.11 11.60
CA GLY A 159 8.77 17.93 12.48
C GLY A 159 7.99 18.61 13.61
N GLY A 160 8.36 19.85 13.92
CA GLY A 160 7.83 20.67 15.00
C GLY A 160 8.92 21.19 15.95
N PRO A 161 8.55 21.96 16.97
CA PRO A 161 9.50 22.43 17.98
C PRO A 161 10.33 21.28 18.56
N ALA A 162 11.65 21.47 18.63
CA ALA A 162 12.64 20.48 19.06
C ALA A 162 12.75 19.21 18.18
N LYS A 163 12.13 19.19 16.99
CA LYS A 163 12.31 18.13 15.98
C LYS A 163 13.25 18.59 14.87
N ILE A 164 14.00 17.61 14.34
CA ILE A 164 14.91 17.80 13.23
C ILE A 164 14.30 17.16 11.98
N VAL A 165 14.25 17.92 10.88
CA VAL A 165 13.85 17.44 9.56
C VAL A 165 15.02 17.59 8.60
N GLU A 166 15.52 16.47 8.09
CA GLU A 166 16.52 16.45 7.02
C GLU A 166 15.81 16.61 5.67
N ILE A 167 16.25 17.55 4.83
CA ILE A 167 15.72 17.79 3.48
C ILE A 167 16.82 17.64 2.43
N ASP A 168 16.46 17.17 1.24
CA ASP A 168 17.39 16.94 0.13
C ASP A 168 16.64 16.73 -1.19
N GLU A 169 17.31 16.96 -2.32
CA GLU A 169 16.83 16.61 -3.65
C GLU A 169 17.49 15.34 -4.19
N THR A 170 16.72 14.57 -4.95
CA THR A 170 17.27 13.43 -5.66
C THR A 170 16.75 13.33 -7.09
N VAL A 171 17.61 12.87 -7.99
CA VAL A 171 17.21 12.44 -9.34
C VAL A 171 17.03 10.92 -9.37
N ILE A 172 15.93 10.45 -9.97
CA ILE A 172 15.57 9.02 -10.03
C ILE A 172 16.31 8.29 -11.16
N THR A 173 16.51 8.98 -12.28
CA THR A 173 17.24 8.46 -13.44
C THR A 173 18.46 9.33 -13.73
N LYS A 174 19.64 8.86 -13.31
CA LYS A 174 20.93 9.41 -13.72
C LYS A 174 21.73 8.32 -14.41
N ARG A 175 22.44 8.66 -15.48
CA ARG A 175 23.41 7.77 -16.12
C ARG A 175 24.41 7.26 -15.08
N LYS A 176 24.70 5.95 -15.08
CA LYS A 176 25.84 5.42 -14.33
C LYS A 176 27.12 5.93 -15.04
N TYR A 177 27.98 6.66 -14.32
CA TYR A 177 29.25 7.20 -14.84
C TYR A 177 29.15 8.14 -16.06
N ASN A 178 28.03 8.83 -16.28
CA ASN A 178 27.77 9.64 -17.49
C ASN A 178 27.87 8.88 -18.83
N ARG A 179 27.97 7.54 -18.81
CA ARG A 179 28.01 6.67 -19.99
C ARG A 179 26.61 6.07 -20.27
N GLY A 180 26.33 5.73 -21.52
CA GLY A 180 25.05 5.13 -21.97
C GLY A 180 24.03 6.13 -22.55
N ARG A 181 22.79 5.70 -22.86
CA ARG A 181 21.74 6.51 -23.51
C ARG A 181 21.39 7.77 -22.70
N LEU A 182 21.17 8.90 -23.37
CA LEU A 182 20.69 10.14 -22.73
C LEU A 182 19.21 9.93 -22.42
N VAL A 183 18.86 9.89 -21.14
CA VAL A 183 17.46 9.99 -20.73
C VAL A 183 17.11 11.48 -20.80
N LYS A 184 16.33 11.89 -21.82
CA LYS A 184 16.07 13.30 -22.15
C LYS A 184 15.40 14.09 -21.02
N GLU A 185 14.72 13.41 -20.10
CA GLU A 185 13.97 14.04 -19.00
C GLU A 185 14.28 13.34 -17.69
N GLN A 186 14.90 14.09 -16.78
CA GLN A 186 15.23 13.62 -15.43
C GLN A 186 14.06 13.94 -14.50
N ILE A 187 13.53 12.93 -13.82
CA ILE A 187 12.54 13.17 -12.76
C ILE A 187 13.29 13.48 -11.48
N TRP A 188 13.13 14.72 -11.01
CA TRP A 188 13.63 15.18 -9.73
C TRP A 188 12.56 15.04 -8.66
N LEU A 189 13.00 14.58 -7.49
CA LEU A 189 12.22 14.60 -6.27
C LEU A 189 12.86 15.57 -5.29
N PHE A 190 12.03 16.20 -4.49
CA PHE A 190 12.41 16.86 -3.26
C PHE A 190 11.69 16.18 -2.11
N GLY A 191 12.36 16.02 -0.97
CA GLY A 191 11.75 15.37 0.18
C GLY A 191 12.33 15.84 1.48
N GLY A 192 11.65 15.43 2.55
CA GLY A 192 12.09 15.66 3.92
C GLY A 192 11.76 14.46 4.80
N VAL A 193 12.63 14.16 5.75
CA VAL A 193 12.50 13.05 6.69
C VAL A 193 12.72 13.56 8.12
N GLU A 194 11.80 13.24 9.03
CA GLU A 194 11.99 13.51 10.45
C GLU A 194 13.03 12.53 11.03
N ARG A 195 14.07 13.07 11.68
CA ARG A 195 15.11 12.26 12.31
C ARG A 195 14.55 11.48 13.50
N GLY A 196 14.90 10.19 13.59
CA GLY A 196 14.44 9.31 14.67
C GLY A 196 13.01 8.76 14.49
N GLY A 197 12.37 8.99 13.33
CA GLY A 197 11.03 8.50 13.05
C GLY A 197 10.85 7.97 11.62
N THR A 198 9.62 7.58 11.30
CA THR A 198 9.23 7.12 9.95
C THR A 198 8.59 8.21 9.11
N ALA A 199 8.25 9.36 9.70
CA ALA A 199 7.58 10.46 9.00
C ALA A 199 8.47 11.06 7.90
N CYS A 200 7.93 11.17 6.69
CA CYS A 200 8.58 11.84 5.58
C CYS A 200 7.56 12.38 4.58
N PHE A 201 8.00 13.29 3.71
CA PHE A 201 7.30 13.68 2.49
C PHE A 201 8.24 13.53 1.29
N LEU A 202 7.68 13.16 0.13
CA LEU A 202 8.42 13.09 -1.13
C LEU A 202 7.54 13.71 -2.22
N VAL A 203 8.07 14.69 -2.94
CA VAL A 203 7.35 15.48 -3.94
C VAL A 203 8.07 15.40 -5.28
N MET A 204 7.33 15.07 -6.34
CA MET A 204 7.85 15.17 -7.71
C MET A 204 7.94 16.64 -8.11
N LEU A 205 9.10 17.07 -8.58
CA LEU A 205 9.30 18.43 -9.09
C LEU A 205 8.90 18.49 -10.56
N VAL A 206 7.60 18.42 -10.81
CA VAL A 206 7.00 18.53 -12.15
C VAL A 206 5.80 19.47 -12.16
N ASP A 207 5.56 20.13 -13.28
CA ASP A 207 4.35 20.94 -13.50
C ASP A 207 3.14 20.05 -13.86
N TYR A 208 2.00 20.69 -14.09
CA TYR A 208 0.74 20.02 -14.46
C TYR A 208 0.80 19.25 -15.79
N ASN A 209 1.74 19.59 -16.67
CA ASN A 209 1.97 18.89 -17.93
C ASN A 209 3.04 17.79 -17.79
N GLY A 210 3.61 17.60 -16.60
CA GLY A 210 4.69 16.65 -16.34
C GLY A 210 6.09 17.16 -16.69
N ASN A 211 6.27 18.45 -16.98
CA ASN A 211 7.60 19.03 -17.24
C ASN A 211 8.35 19.28 -15.93
N SER A 212 9.66 19.09 -15.91
CA SER A 212 10.48 19.29 -14.71
C SER A 212 10.48 20.75 -14.23
N LEU A 213 10.22 20.94 -12.93
CA LEU A 213 10.32 22.23 -12.26
C LEU A 213 11.78 22.55 -11.87
N PRO A 214 12.16 23.84 -11.81
CA PRO A 214 13.49 24.23 -11.35
C PRO A 214 13.67 23.99 -9.85
N ARG A 215 14.88 23.60 -9.44
CA ARG A 215 15.28 23.37 -8.04
C ARG A 215 15.82 24.64 -7.38
N ASN A 216 15.06 25.73 -7.49
CA ASN A 216 15.42 27.03 -6.95
C ASN A 216 14.57 27.35 -5.70
N ALA A 217 14.91 28.44 -5.01
CA ALA A 217 14.22 28.85 -3.79
C ALA A 217 12.70 29.06 -4.01
N ALA A 218 12.30 29.59 -5.16
CA ALA A 218 10.90 29.84 -5.50
C ALA A 218 10.06 28.55 -5.59
N THR A 219 10.68 27.42 -5.95
CA THR A 219 10.03 26.11 -5.94
C THR A 219 10.12 25.43 -4.58
N LEU A 220 11.30 25.43 -3.95
CA LEU A 220 11.57 24.56 -2.79
C LEU A 220 11.07 25.15 -1.46
N LEU A 221 11.17 26.46 -1.26
CA LEU A 221 10.73 27.08 0.00
C LEU A 221 9.21 26.92 0.24
N PRO A 222 8.32 27.10 -0.76
CA PRO A 222 6.89 26.81 -0.57
C PRO A 222 6.61 25.34 -0.23
N ILE A 223 7.38 24.40 -0.79
CA ILE A 223 7.24 22.98 -0.45
C ILE A 223 7.63 22.75 1.03
N ILE A 224 8.72 23.36 1.50
CA ILE A 224 9.11 23.30 2.92
C ILE A 224 7.97 23.84 3.80
N GLN A 225 7.42 25.01 3.50
CA GLN A 225 6.32 25.60 4.28
C GLN A 225 5.06 24.71 4.27
N ARG A 226 4.78 24.04 3.15
CA ARG A 226 3.64 23.12 3.03
C ARG A 226 3.82 21.88 3.90
N TYR A 227 5.01 21.29 3.98
CA TYR A 227 5.22 19.97 4.58
C TYR A 227 5.98 19.95 5.92
N VAL A 228 6.60 21.05 6.35
CA VAL A 228 7.37 21.11 7.60
C VAL A 228 6.67 22.02 8.62
N ILE A 229 6.47 21.50 9.83
CA ILE A 229 5.81 22.24 10.92
C ILE A 229 6.69 23.43 11.35
N PRO A 230 6.12 24.64 11.54
CA PRO A 230 6.86 25.80 12.05
C PRO A 230 7.64 25.52 13.34
N GLY A 231 8.77 26.21 13.52
CA GLY A 231 9.67 26.02 14.67
C GLY A 231 10.52 24.73 14.61
N SER A 232 10.49 23.98 13.50
CA SER A 232 11.39 22.85 13.27
C SER A 232 12.84 23.31 13.10
N THR A 233 13.77 22.39 13.42
CA THR A 233 15.15 22.48 12.93
C THR A 233 15.25 21.78 11.59
N ILE A 234 15.60 22.49 10.53
CA ILE A 234 15.82 21.94 9.21
C ILE A 234 17.32 21.72 9.01
N MET A 235 17.69 20.53 8.51
CA MET A 235 19.04 20.16 8.12
C MET A 235 19.10 19.88 6.62
N SER A 236 20.06 20.46 5.92
CA SER A 236 20.33 20.14 4.51
C SER A 236 21.80 20.32 4.18
N ASP A 237 22.17 19.95 2.95
CA ASP A 237 23.46 20.35 2.38
C ASP A 237 23.53 21.87 2.15
N CYS A 238 24.70 22.36 1.74
CA CYS A 238 24.94 23.78 1.46
C CYS A 238 24.33 24.28 0.13
N TRP A 239 23.23 23.70 -0.37
CA TRP A 239 22.64 24.13 -1.64
C TRP A 239 22.09 25.57 -1.56
N PRO A 240 22.40 26.46 -2.52
CA PRO A 240 22.03 27.89 -2.45
C PRO A 240 20.52 28.14 -2.38
N ALA A 241 19.69 27.26 -2.95
CA ALA A 241 18.24 27.43 -2.93
C ALA A 241 17.65 27.43 -1.50
N TYR A 242 18.35 26.84 -0.54
CA TYR A 242 17.96 26.79 0.87
C TYR A 242 18.37 28.03 1.67
N GLY A 243 19.09 28.98 1.07
CA GLY A 243 19.57 30.19 1.76
C GLY A 243 18.48 31.05 2.39
N GLY A 244 17.24 30.95 1.89
CA GLY A 244 16.09 31.71 2.40
C GLY A 244 15.36 31.09 3.59
N ILE A 245 15.70 29.88 4.03
CA ILE A 245 14.93 29.15 5.08
C ILE A 245 14.83 29.94 6.38
N GLN A 246 15.93 30.57 6.83
CA GLN A 246 15.95 31.36 8.07
C GLN A 246 15.13 32.65 7.99
N ASN A 247 14.83 33.11 6.78
CA ASN A 247 14.05 34.33 6.54
C ASN A 247 12.54 34.05 6.44
N LEU A 248 12.14 32.78 6.50
CA LEU A 248 10.74 32.39 6.46
C LEU A 248 10.04 32.74 7.79
N PRO A 249 8.77 33.18 7.77
CA PRO A 249 8.04 33.62 8.97
C PRO A 249 7.80 32.51 9.99
N GLU A 250 7.92 31.24 9.60
CA GLU A 250 7.72 30.05 10.43
C GLU A 250 8.83 29.80 11.47
N ALA A 251 9.82 30.69 11.58
CA ALA A 251 10.90 30.65 12.56
C ALA A 251 11.68 29.32 12.56
N TYR A 252 11.98 28.80 11.37
CA TYR A 252 12.81 27.59 11.23
C TYR A 252 14.23 27.86 11.72
N GLN A 253 14.76 26.93 12.53
CA GLN A 253 16.21 26.84 12.71
C GLN A 253 16.80 26.13 11.50
N TYR A 254 17.94 26.58 11.01
CA TYR A 254 18.56 25.99 9.82
C TYR A 254 20.02 25.65 10.08
N LEU A 255 20.35 24.37 9.95
CA LEU A 255 21.68 23.81 10.09
C LEU A 255 22.15 23.28 8.73
N LYS A 256 23.38 23.61 8.38
CA LYS A 256 23.98 23.25 7.09
C LYS A 256 25.04 22.19 7.28
N VAL A 257 25.11 21.25 6.36
CA VAL A 257 26.16 20.23 6.31
C VAL A 257 27.05 20.53 5.11
N ASN A 258 28.32 20.81 5.37
CA ASN A 258 29.29 21.02 4.30
C ASN A 258 30.03 19.72 3.98
N HIS A 259 29.48 18.96 3.02
CA HIS A 259 30.03 17.68 2.56
C HIS A 259 31.41 17.77 1.88
N THR A 260 31.93 18.97 1.60
CA THR A 260 33.31 19.13 1.10
C THR A 260 34.35 18.91 2.21
N TYR A 261 34.01 19.22 3.46
CA TYR A 261 34.97 19.17 4.57
C TYR A 261 34.65 18.05 5.57
N ASN A 262 33.38 17.76 5.83
CA ASN A 262 32.97 16.79 6.84
C ASN A 262 31.72 15.98 6.43
N PHE A 263 31.70 14.69 6.77
CA PHE A 263 30.51 13.82 6.61
C PHE A 263 29.46 14.02 7.72
N VAL A 264 29.91 14.52 8.87
CA VAL A 264 29.12 14.98 10.01
C VAL A 264 29.77 16.28 10.44
N ASP A 265 29.00 17.37 10.52
CA ASP A 265 29.55 18.63 10.98
C ASP A 265 30.06 18.48 12.43
N PRO A 266 31.35 18.73 12.71
CA PRO A 266 31.96 18.41 14.01
C PRO A 266 31.49 19.34 15.14
N ASP A 267 31.04 20.56 14.80
CA ASP A 267 30.63 21.56 15.79
C ASP A 267 29.14 21.44 16.13
N THR A 268 28.30 21.11 15.14
CA THR A 268 26.84 21.02 15.29
C THR A 268 26.30 19.60 15.29
N GLY A 269 27.10 18.60 14.88
CA GLY A 269 26.67 17.21 14.70
C GLY A 269 25.72 16.99 13.52
N ALA A 270 25.55 17.98 12.63
CA ALA A 270 24.60 17.94 11.54
C ALA A 270 25.02 16.97 10.41
N HIS A 271 24.07 16.20 9.89
CA HIS A 271 24.24 15.31 8.73
C HIS A 271 22.89 15.04 8.05
N THR A 272 22.91 14.58 6.79
CA THR A 272 21.74 14.24 5.95
C THR A 272 21.60 12.73 5.67
N GLN A 273 22.25 11.89 6.48
CA GLN A 273 22.34 10.45 6.26
C GLN A 273 20.95 9.75 6.23
N THR A 274 19.97 10.24 6.99
CA THR A 274 18.65 9.61 7.07
C THR A 274 17.89 9.80 5.77
N ILE A 275 17.94 11.00 5.19
CA ILE A 275 17.30 11.28 3.91
C ILE A 275 18.03 10.63 2.75
N GLU A 276 19.37 10.60 2.75
CA GLU A 276 20.17 9.87 1.76
C GLU A 276 19.84 8.37 1.75
N SER A 277 19.77 7.75 2.93
CA SER A 277 19.35 6.34 3.08
C SER A 277 17.93 6.11 2.57
N THR A 278 17.03 7.07 2.79
CA THR A 278 15.65 7.02 2.30
C THR A 278 15.61 7.06 0.77
N TRP A 279 16.42 7.92 0.14
CA TRP A 279 16.57 7.95 -1.32
C TRP A 279 17.17 6.67 -1.89
N GLN A 280 18.15 6.08 -1.21
CA GLN A 280 18.72 4.81 -1.63
C GLN A 280 17.65 3.71 -1.67
N LYS A 281 16.82 3.59 -0.61
CA LYS A 281 15.75 2.58 -0.54
C LYS A 281 14.69 2.78 -1.64
N LEU A 282 14.28 4.03 -1.88
CA LEU A 282 13.35 4.36 -2.97
C LEU A 282 13.92 3.96 -4.34
N LYS A 283 15.18 4.35 -4.62
CA LYS A 283 15.86 4.04 -5.89
C LYS A 283 16.12 2.55 -6.08
N GLN A 284 16.47 1.82 -5.02
CA GLN A 284 16.69 0.37 -5.08
C GLN A 284 15.43 -0.34 -5.57
N LYS A 285 14.28 -0.02 -4.99
CA LYS A 285 12.99 -0.57 -5.42
C LYS A 285 12.62 -0.20 -6.86
N HIS A 286 12.98 1.00 -7.31
CA HIS A 286 12.79 1.38 -8.72
C HIS A 286 13.72 0.57 -9.66
N LYS A 287 14.98 0.34 -9.26
CA LYS A 287 15.96 -0.47 -10.02
C LYS A 287 15.58 -1.95 -10.09
N GLU A 288 15.08 -2.53 -8.99
CA GLU A 288 14.61 -3.92 -8.93
C GLU A 288 13.51 -4.23 -9.96
N ARG A 289 12.81 -3.19 -10.45
CA ARG A 289 11.74 -3.30 -11.45
C ARG A 289 12.23 -3.04 -12.88
N TYR A 290 13.54 -2.83 -13.07
CA TYR A 290 14.16 -2.47 -14.35
C TYR A 290 13.61 -1.17 -14.96
N GLY A 291 13.14 -0.26 -14.08
CA GLY A 291 12.43 0.95 -14.48
C GLY A 291 10.91 0.75 -14.50
N THR A 292 10.18 1.85 -14.34
CA THR A 292 8.71 1.85 -14.35
C THR A 292 8.20 2.81 -15.41
N ASN A 293 7.01 2.56 -15.96
CA ASN A 293 6.33 3.57 -16.78
C ASN A 293 6.23 4.87 -15.99
N ARG A 294 6.72 5.97 -16.57
CA ARG A 294 6.80 7.28 -15.90
C ARG A 294 5.45 7.77 -15.40
N LYS A 295 4.37 7.48 -16.14
CA LYS A 295 3.00 7.84 -15.74
C LYS A 295 2.59 7.18 -14.42
N LEU A 296 3.15 6.02 -14.11
CA LEU A 296 2.90 5.29 -12.87
C LEU A 296 3.91 5.66 -11.76
N PHE A 297 4.92 6.47 -12.03
CA PHE A 297 5.98 6.72 -11.05
C PHE A 297 5.44 7.33 -9.75
N GLY A 298 4.44 8.21 -9.83
CA GLY A 298 3.74 8.76 -8.67
C GLY A 298 3.11 7.68 -7.78
N THR A 299 2.51 6.63 -8.35
CA THR A 299 1.88 5.55 -7.57
C THR A 299 2.93 4.70 -6.83
N TYR A 300 4.16 4.60 -7.34
CA TYR A 300 5.26 3.95 -6.63
C TYR A 300 5.82 4.80 -5.48
N ILE A 301 5.82 6.14 -5.59
CA ILE A 301 6.17 7.03 -4.48
C ILE A 301 5.15 6.87 -3.36
N VAL A 302 3.86 6.89 -3.71
CA VAL A 302 2.76 6.64 -2.78
C VAL A 302 2.91 5.29 -2.08
N GLU A 303 3.18 4.22 -2.84
CA GLU A 303 3.46 2.89 -2.28
C GLU A 303 4.63 2.93 -1.28
N PHE A 304 5.70 3.63 -1.62
CA PHE A 304 6.87 3.78 -0.75
C PHE A 304 6.52 4.52 0.55
N LEU A 305 5.78 5.63 0.46
CA LEU A 305 5.31 6.38 1.63
C LEU A 305 4.42 5.51 2.53
N PHE A 306 3.47 4.79 1.94
CA PHE A 306 2.56 3.90 2.66
C PHE A 306 3.33 2.81 3.42
N ARG A 307 4.25 2.13 2.73
CA ARG A 307 5.12 1.08 3.32
C ARG A 307 6.10 1.61 4.36
N ARG A 308 6.49 2.88 4.27
CA ARG A 308 7.35 3.50 5.29
C ARG A 308 6.56 3.82 6.54
N LYS A 309 5.33 4.31 6.38
CA LYS A 309 4.44 4.66 7.51
C LYS A 309 3.98 3.42 8.26
N PHE A 310 3.48 2.45 7.50
CA PHE A 310 2.96 1.20 7.99
C PHE A 310 3.94 0.14 7.51
N ASN A 311 4.64 -0.55 8.40
CA ASN A 311 5.54 -1.63 8.03
C ASN A 311 5.31 -2.83 8.96
N GLY A 312 5.89 -3.98 8.60
CA GLY A 312 5.79 -5.17 9.43
C GLY A 312 4.42 -5.86 9.37
N PRO A 313 4.00 -6.54 10.46
CA PRO A 313 2.84 -7.43 10.44
C PRO A 313 1.49 -6.71 10.27
N ASP A 314 1.43 -5.42 10.59
CA ASP A 314 0.19 -4.63 10.55
C ASP A 314 -0.21 -4.18 9.14
N MET A 315 0.66 -4.39 8.14
CA MET A 315 0.46 -3.88 6.79
C MET A 315 -0.83 -4.37 6.14
N LEU A 316 -1.17 -5.65 6.31
CA LEU A 316 -2.43 -6.20 5.79
C LEU A 316 -3.64 -5.60 6.50
N TYR A 317 -3.56 -5.43 7.81
CA TYR A 317 -4.61 -4.77 8.60
C TYR A 317 -4.87 -3.35 8.08
N HIS A 318 -3.82 -2.54 7.88
CA HIS A 318 -3.96 -1.19 7.34
C HIS A 318 -4.54 -1.20 5.92
N MET A 319 -4.10 -2.12 5.06
CA MET A 319 -4.69 -2.30 3.73
C MET A 319 -6.20 -2.56 3.81
N CYS A 320 -6.63 -3.54 4.62
CA CYS A 320 -8.04 -3.81 4.84
C CYS A 320 -8.79 -2.60 5.42
N GLN A 321 -8.18 -1.88 6.37
CA GLN A 321 -8.75 -0.68 6.97
C GLN A 321 -9.05 0.41 5.93
N PHE A 322 -8.11 0.68 5.02
CA PHE A 322 -8.34 1.67 3.95
C PHE A 322 -9.30 1.16 2.87
N ILE A 323 -9.27 -0.15 2.55
CA ILE A 323 -10.25 -0.76 1.64
C ILE A 323 -11.67 -0.53 2.15
N THR A 324 -11.95 -0.86 3.41
CA THR A 324 -13.31 -0.71 3.95
C THR A 324 -13.74 0.74 4.13
N LYS A 325 -12.79 1.66 4.37
CA LYS A 325 -13.07 3.10 4.38
C LYS A 325 -13.54 3.57 3.00
N HIS A 326 -12.92 3.06 1.93
CA HIS A 326 -13.24 3.46 0.56
C HIS A 326 -14.44 2.70 -0.03
N TYR A 327 -14.60 1.43 0.34
CA TYR A 327 -15.69 0.54 -0.07
C TYR A 327 -16.55 0.18 1.16
N PRO A 328 -17.44 1.08 1.61
CA PRO A 328 -18.23 0.82 2.79
C PRO A 328 -19.24 -0.29 2.54
N VAL A 329 -19.13 -1.38 3.28
CA VAL A 329 -20.02 -2.54 3.17
C VAL A 329 -21.14 -2.51 4.21
N GLU A 330 -22.25 -3.18 3.90
CA GLU A 330 -23.38 -3.37 4.79
C GLU A 330 -23.15 -4.62 5.66
N ILE A 331 -23.11 -4.42 6.99
CA ILE A 331 -22.77 -5.48 7.96
C ILE A 331 -23.94 -5.71 8.93
N ASP A 332 -24.26 -6.98 9.19
CA ASP A 332 -25.09 -7.39 10.33
C ASP A 332 -24.30 -7.23 11.63
N GLU A 333 -24.77 -6.33 12.51
CA GLU A 333 -24.12 -5.99 13.77
C GLU A 333 -23.96 -7.19 14.72
N ARG A 334 -24.76 -8.26 14.53
CA ARG A 334 -24.62 -9.51 15.29
C ARG A 334 -23.34 -10.27 14.96
N MET A 335 -22.68 -9.98 13.84
CA MET A 335 -21.37 -10.54 13.50
C MET A 335 -20.22 -9.86 14.24
N ILE A 336 -20.50 -8.76 14.97
CA ILE A 336 -19.54 -8.08 15.82
C ILE A 336 -19.35 -8.91 17.09
N THR A 337 -18.43 -9.87 17.05
CA THR A 337 -17.93 -10.50 18.27
C THR A 337 -16.87 -9.57 18.87
N VAL A 338 -17.32 -8.64 19.73
CA VAL A 338 -16.42 -8.04 20.72
C VAL A 338 -16.09 -9.16 21.70
N PRO A 339 -14.80 -9.45 22.01
CA PRO A 339 -14.48 -10.33 23.11
C PRO A 339 -15.09 -9.71 24.38
N LYS A 340 -16.16 -10.30 24.89
CA LYS A 340 -16.63 -9.98 26.24
C LYS A 340 -15.73 -10.76 27.19
N GLU A 341 -14.88 -10.06 27.92
CA GLU A 341 -14.37 -10.59 29.17
C GLU A 341 -15.60 -10.94 30.05
N ASN A 342 -15.69 -12.21 30.42
CA ASN A 342 -16.55 -12.78 31.46
C ASN A 342 -18.07 -12.65 31.27
N ALA A 343 -18.71 -13.71 30.78
CA ALA A 343 -20.03 -14.13 31.25
C ALA A 343 -20.25 -15.62 30.92
N GLU A 344 -20.22 -16.46 31.94
CA GLU A 344 -20.77 -17.82 31.92
C GLU A 344 -22.28 -17.76 31.62
N ALA A 345 -22.76 -18.45 30.58
CA ALA A 345 -24.07 -19.13 30.53
C ALA A 345 -24.32 -19.80 29.17
N ASP A 346 -24.74 -21.06 29.24
CA ASP A 346 -25.08 -22.01 28.17
C ASP A 346 -25.97 -21.48 27.03
N VAL A 347 -25.49 -21.63 25.78
CA VAL A 347 -26.29 -21.69 24.54
C VAL A 347 -25.60 -22.68 23.56
N PRO A 348 -26.32 -23.51 22.78
CA PRO A 348 -25.73 -24.62 22.04
C PRO A 348 -24.82 -24.17 20.90
N ASN A 349 -23.60 -24.70 20.93
CA ASN A 349 -22.49 -24.51 20.02
C ASN A 349 -22.79 -25.06 18.60
N GLN A 350 -22.93 -24.17 17.61
CA GLN A 350 -22.69 -24.48 16.19
C GLN A 350 -21.98 -23.31 15.46
N SER A 351 -20.74 -23.60 15.02
CA SER A 351 -19.90 -22.92 14.00
C SER A 351 -19.10 -21.65 14.37
N LEU A 352 -17.86 -21.86 14.84
CA LEU A 352 -16.59 -21.48 14.17
C LEU A 352 -15.39 -21.78 15.09
N GLY A 353 -15.28 -23.01 15.60
CA GLY A 353 -14.20 -23.43 16.53
C GLY A 353 -12.78 -23.42 15.93
N PHE A 354 -12.62 -23.17 14.63
CA PHE A 354 -11.31 -23.17 13.98
C PHE A 354 -10.44 -21.92 14.28
N LEU A 355 -11.06 -20.81 14.71
CA LEU A 355 -10.32 -19.59 15.06
C LEU A 355 -9.89 -19.54 16.53
N GLU A 356 -10.48 -20.37 17.40
CA GLU A 356 -10.14 -20.45 18.82
C GLU A 356 -8.87 -21.28 19.08
N ASP A 357 -8.51 -22.22 18.19
CA ASP A 357 -7.24 -22.96 18.23
C ASP A 357 -6.00 -22.13 17.77
N LEU A 358 -6.10 -20.80 17.76
CA LEU A 358 -5.02 -19.89 17.39
C LEU A 358 -4.35 -19.22 18.60
N ASP A 359 -4.64 -19.70 19.82
CA ASP A 359 -4.06 -19.20 21.05
C ASP A 359 -2.52 -19.26 21.03
N PHE A 360 -1.96 -18.10 21.30
CA PHE A 360 -0.55 -17.77 21.34
C PHE A 360 -0.03 -18.02 22.75
N ASP A 361 0.97 -18.90 22.92
CA ASP A 361 1.80 -18.93 24.12
C ASP A 361 2.95 -17.91 23.94
N PRO A 362 2.94 -16.79 24.68
CA PRO A 362 3.96 -15.74 24.56
C PRO A 362 5.36 -16.15 25.05
N ASN A 363 5.55 -17.36 25.60
CA ASN A 363 6.79 -17.75 26.27
C ASN A 363 7.56 -18.92 25.63
N ASN A 364 7.26 -19.33 24.39
CA ASN A 364 7.99 -20.44 23.75
C ASN A 364 9.19 -19.95 22.90
N PRO A 365 10.46 -20.21 23.29
CA PRO A 365 11.65 -19.73 22.60
C PRO A 365 12.37 -20.88 21.87
N GLU A 366 11.92 -21.24 20.67
CA GLU A 366 12.64 -22.11 19.72
C GLU A 366 12.22 -21.69 18.28
N HIS A 367 13.05 -21.44 17.27
CA HIS A 367 14.49 -21.54 17.07
C HIS A 367 14.84 -20.65 15.86
N VAL A 368 16.00 -20.00 15.92
CA VAL A 368 16.68 -19.23 14.86
C VAL A 368 17.52 -20.18 14.00
N GLU A 369 17.81 -19.78 12.75
CA GLU A 369 18.72 -20.37 11.74
C GLU A 369 18.03 -21.21 10.64
N ASP A 370 17.80 -20.58 9.47
CA ASP A 370 18.47 -20.98 8.21
C ASP A 370 18.12 -20.02 7.06
N VAL A 371 18.94 -20.03 6.01
CA VAL A 371 18.86 -19.25 4.75
C VAL A 371 19.53 -17.87 4.76
N MET A 372 20.86 -17.90 4.95
CA MET A 372 21.79 -16.92 4.39
C MET A 372 22.99 -17.69 3.83
N GLU A 373 22.86 -18.25 2.63
CA GLU A 373 24.03 -18.58 1.84
C GLU A 373 23.67 -18.67 0.35
N HIS A 374 24.59 -18.13 -0.47
CA HIS A 374 24.66 -18.19 -1.93
C HIS A 374 23.82 -17.15 -2.67
N LEU A 375 24.49 -16.07 -3.09
CA LEU A 375 24.60 -15.64 -4.50
C LEU A 375 25.62 -14.48 -4.55
N GLU A 376 26.90 -14.84 -4.44
CA GLU A 376 27.99 -14.03 -5.01
C GLU A 376 28.12 -14.38 -6.49
N ASP A 377 28.38 -13.34 -7.28
CA ASP A 377 28.71 -13.32 -8.71
C ASP A 377 27.63 -13.78 -9.71
N ASP A 378 27.20 -12.85 -10.56
CA ASP A 378 27.39 -13.01 -11.99
C ASP A 378 26.98 -11.74 -12.74
N SER A 379 27.96 -11.19 -13.45
CA SER A 379 27.79 -10.28 -14.58
C SER A 379 26.80 -10.85 -15.59
N PHE A 380 25.74 -10.11 -15.93
CA PHE A 380 24.90 -10.46 -17.08
C PHE A 380 24.62 -9.24 -17.96
N GLU A 381 24.98 -9.41 -19.23
CA GLU A 381 24.89 -8.43 -20.30
C GLU A 381 23.45 -8.11 -20.69
N PHE A 382 23.30 -6.93 -21.28
CA PHE A 382 22.05 -6.30 -21.67
C PHE A 382 21.37 -7.06 -22.83
N MET A 383 20.07 -7.31 -22.70
CA MET A 383 19.18 -7.59 -23.83
C MET A 383 18.03 -6.58 -23.82
N ASP A 384 17.89 -5.89 -24.95
CA ASP A 384 16.85 -4.89 -25.25
C ASP A 384 15.44 -5.50 -25.19
N VAL A 385 14.49 -4.74 -24.66
CA VAL A 385 13.05 -5.03 -24.76
C VAL A 385 12.32 -3.75 -25.16
N ASP A 386 12.61 -3.26 -26.36
CA ASP A 386 11.78 -2.30 -27.09
C ASP A 386 10.96 -3.08 -28.12
N GLU A 387 9.86 -3.70 -27.69
CA GLU A 387 8.70 -4.13 -28.51
C GLU A 387 7.80 -5.00 -27.62
N PHE A 388 6.87 -4.42 -26.83
CA PHE A 388 5.61 -5.10 -26.46
C PHE A 388 4.63 -4.24 -25.65
N PHE A 389 4.34 -2.98 -26.02
CA PHE A 389 3.16 -2.30 -25.47
C PHE A 389 2.53 -1.38 -26.51
N ALA A 390 1.76 -2.00 -27.41
CA ALA A 390 0.73 -1.32 -28.16
C ALA A 390 -0.64 -1.80 -27.64
N ASP A 391 -1.54 -0.82 -27.52
CA ASP A 391 -2.99 -0.91 -27.52
C ASP A 391 -3.74 -0.97 -26.18
N ASP A 392 -4.43 0.16 -25.97
CA ASP A 392 -5.72 0.38 -25.34
C ASP A 392 -5.89 0.01 -23.85
N TYR A 393 -5.33 0.89 -23.02
CA TYR A 393 -5.78 1.09 -21.64
C TYR A 393 -6.52 2.44 -21.54
N GLN A 394 -7.85 2.38 -21.53
CA GLN A 394 -8.71 3.48 -21.11
C GLN A 394 -8.72 3.50 -19.58
N VAL A 395 -7.80 4.24 -18.98
CA VAL A 395 -7.85 4.61 -17.57
C VAL A 395 -8.86 5.75 -17.48
N GLU A 396 -9.97 5.56 -16.74
CA GLU A 396 -10.72 6.72 -16.23
C GLU A 396 -9.71 7.54 -15.43
N GLU A 397 -9.40 8.75 -15.90
CA GLU A 397 -8.40 9.64 -15.31
C GLU A 397 -8.65 9.78 -13.81
N PHE A 398 -7.84 9.08 -13.00
CA PHE A 398 -7.75 9.36 -11.58
C PHE A 398 -7.07 10.71 -11.48
N ASN A 399 -7.91 11.74 -11.37
CA ASN A 399 -7.49 13.11 -11.41
C ASN A 399 -6.69 13.44 -10.14
N PHE A 400 -5.37 13.55 -10.27
CA PHE A 400 -4.44 13.92 -9.20
C PHE A 400 -4.61 15.39 -8.75
N GLU A 401 -5.54 16.15 -9.34
CA GLU A 401 -5.82 17.57 -9.03
C GLU A 401 -6.05 17.83 -7.53
N ASN A 402 -6.71 16.93 -6.80
CA ASN A 402 -7.04 17.15 -5.38
C ASN A 402 -5.89 16.85 -4.39
N LEU A 403 -4.70 16.46 -4.87
CA LEU A 403 -3.50 16.35 -4.02
C LEU A 403 -2.71 17.66 -3.92
N TYR A 404 -3.04 18.65 -4.75
CA TYR A 404 -2.28 19.90 -4.87
C TYR A 404 -3.03 21.17 -4.46
N GLU A 405 -4.34 21.11 -4.22
CA GLU A 405 -5.07 22.20 -3.56
C GLU A 405 -4.79 22.30 -2.05
#